data_AF-A0AAD9I0E7-F1
#
_entry.id   AF-A0AAD9I0E7-F1
#
_cell.length_a   1.000
_cell.length_b   1.000
_cell.length_c   1.000
_cell.angle_alpha   90.00
_cell.angle_beta   90.00
_cell.angle_gamma   90.00
#
_symmetry.space_group_name_H-M   'P 1'
#
loop_
_entity.id
_entity.type
_entity.pdbx_description
1 polymer ?
#
loop_
_entity_poly.entity_id
_entity_poly.type
_entity_poly.pdbx_seq_one_letter_code
_entity_poly.pdbx_strand_id
1 'polypeptide(L)'
;MSLPKLLCLHGEGSSAAILRVQLRLLLHHLAPRFDFVFVDAPHPCPAGVDIADFFEGPYRSWMAPGDADNARTWAFLDAIVAERGPGKPCGRRRPRAASARPC
;
A
#
# COMPACT_ATOMS: atom_id res chain seq x y z
N MET A 1 -0.85 -3.97 22.54
CA MET A 1 -1.28 -2.73 21.85
C MET A 1 -1.00 -2.88 20.36
N SER A 2 -1.93 -2.48 19.48
CA SER A 2 -1.68 -2.44 18.02
C SER A 2 -0.73 -1.30 17.68
N LEU A 3 0.14 -1.48 16.69
CA LEU A 3 0.98 -0.39 16.19
C LEU A 3 0.12 0.61 15.40
N PRO A 4 0.53 1.89 15.32
CA PRO A 4 -0.03 2.83 14.36
C PRO A 4 0.02 2.27 12.94
N LYS A 5 -0.95 2.63 12.11
CA LYS A 5 -1.08 2.13 10.74
C LYS A 5 -0.77 3.21 9.72
N LEU A 6 -0.06 2.82 8.67
CA LEU A 6 0.18 3.65 7.49
C LEU A 6 -0.57 3.04 6.31
N LEU A 7 -1.55 3.77 5.78
CA LEU A 7 -2.18 3.45 4.50
C LEU A 7 -1.23 3.89 3.38
N CYS A 8 -0.80 2.95 2.56
CA CYS A 8 0.20 3.16 1.51
C CYS A 8 -0.50 3.18 0.15
N LEU A 9 -0.55 4.36 -0.46
CA LEU A 9 -1.14 4.60 -1.78
C LEU A 9 -0.02 4.68 -2.82
N HIS A 10 -0.13 3.89 -3.90
CA HIS A 10 0.84 3.90 -4.99
C HIS A 10 0.64 5.10 -5.93
N GLY A 11 1.63 5.42 -6.75
CA GLY A 11 1.51 6.44 -7.80
C GLY A 11 0.69 5.98 -9.00
N GLU A 12 0.38 6.90 -9.91
CA GLU A 12 -0.30 6.60 -11.18
C GLU A 12 0.43 5.54 -11.99
N GLY A 13 -0.32 4.62 -12.61
CA GLY A 13 0.28 3.59 -13.47
C GLY A 13 1.19 2.62 -12.73
N SER A 14 0.91 2.38 -11.44
CA SER A 14 1.67 1.47 -10.56
C SER A 14 0.73 0.55 -9.78
N SER A 15 1.23 -0.15 -8.76
CA SER A 15 0.42 -1.00 -7.89
C SER A 15 0.94 -1.00 -6.45
N ALA A 16 0.12 -1.50 -5.53
CA ALA A 16 0.53 -1.76 -4.15
C ALA A 16 1.77 -2.64 -4.06
N ALA A 17 1.89 -3.64 -4.93
CA ALA A 17 3.04 -4.54 -4.98
C ALA A 17 4.32 -3.79 -5.39
N ILE A 18 4.23 -2.95 -6.43
CA ILE A 18 5.34 -2.12 -6.91
C ILE A 18 5.78 -1.13 -5.83
N LEU A 19 4.83 -0.41 -5.23
CA LEU A 19 5.12 0.51 -4.12
C LEU A 19 5.82 -0.20 -2.96
N ARG A 20 5.38 -1.41 -2.61
CA ARG A 20 6.01 -2.20 -1.54
C ARG A 20 7.47 -2.53 -1.85
N VAL A 21 7.80 -2.82 -3.11
CA VAL A 21 9.19 -3.04 -3.54
C VAL A 21 9.99 -1.73 -3.50
N GLN A 22 9.42 -0.64 -4.01
CA GLN A 22 10.05 0.69 -4.00
C GLN A 22 10.34 1.16 -2.56
N LEU A 23 9.45 0.85 -1.61
CA LEU A 23 9.60 1.22 -0.20
C LEU A 23 10.37 0.18 0.65
N ARG A 24 10.99 -0.85 0.06
CA ARG A 24 11.57 -1.99 0.83
C ARG A 24 12.49 -1.57 2.00
N LEU A 25 13.34 -0.57 1.79
CA LEU A 25 14.28 -0.08 2.81
C LEU A 25 13.55 0.70 3.90
N LEU A 26 12.60 1.56 3.52
CA LEU A 26 11.75 2.28 4.47
C LEU A 26 10.96 1.31 5.34
N LEU A 27 10.35 0.29 4.73
CA LEU A 27 9.61 -0.76 5.44
C LEU A 27 10.48 -1.49 6.44
N HIS A 28 11.72 -1.83 6.09
CA HIS A 28 12.66 -2.48 7.01
C HIS A 28 12.87 -1.67 8.29
N HIS A 29 13.10 -0.36 8.17
CA HIS A 29 13.35 0.52 9.32
C HIS A 29 12.10 0.82 10.15
N LEU A 30 10.92 0.82 9.52
CA LEU A 30 9.67 1.23 10.15
C LEU A 30 8.78 0.06 10.62
N ALA A 31 8.98 -1.16 10.14
CA ALA A 31 8.22 -2.35 10.54
C ALA A 31 8.17 -2.62 12.06
N PRO A 32 9.18 -2.27 12.87
CA PRO A 32 9.06 -2.40 14.33
C PRO A 32 8.07 -1.42 14.97
N ARG A 33 7.69 -0.35 14.26
CA ARG A 33 6.92 0.80 14.80
C ARG A 33 5.56 1.01 14.13
N PHE A 34 5.35 0.47 12.92
CA PHE A 34 4.12 0.66 12.15
C PHE A 34 3.63 -0.66 11.54
N ASP A 35 2.31 -0.74 11.35
CA ASP A 35 1.70 -1.68 10.42
C ASP A 35 1.41 -0.96 9.10
N PHE A 36 1.59 -1.66 7.98
CA PHE A 36 1.41 -1.10 6.64
C PHE A 36 0.20 -1.71 5.97
N VAL A 37 -0.66 -0.86 5.39
CA VAL A 37 -1.84 -1.26 4.63
C VAL A 37 -1.61 -0.83 3.18
N PHE A 38 -1.17 -1.76 2.35
CA PHE A 38 -1.02 -1.55 0.92
C PHE A 38 -2.33 -1.90 0.20
N VAL A 39 -2.77 -1.02 -0.69
CA VAL A 39 -4.01 -1.19 -1.47
C VAL A 39 -3.80 -0.78 -2.91
N ASP A 40 -4.46 -1.49 -3.81
CA ASP A 40 -4.51 -1.15 -5.23
C ASP A 40 -5.70 -0.21 -5.49
N ALA A 41 -5.45 0.81 -6.31
CA ALA A 41 -6.50 1.71 -6.76
C ALA A 41 -7.53 0.98 -7.64
N PRO A 42 -8.79 1.45 -7.69
CA PRO A 42 -9.88 0.69 -8.32
C PRO A 42 -9.84 0.71 -9.86
N HIS A 43 -9.12 1.62 -10.48
CA HIS A 43 -9.15 1.82 -11.93
C HIS A 43 -7.92 1.21 -12.60
N PRO A 44 -8.06 0.31 -13.58
CA PRO A 44 -6.94 -0.11 -14.44
C PRO A 44 -6.46 1.05 -15.30
N CYS A 45 -5.14 1.14 -15.52
CA CYS A 45 -4.56 2.10 -16.45
C CYS A 45 -3.28 1.54 -17.09
N PRO A 46 -2.68 2.24 -18.08
CA PRO A 46 -1.34 1.91 -18.58
C PRO A 46 -0.25 2.09 -17.51
N ALA A 47 0.95 1.58 -17.78
CA ALA A 47 2.10 1.82 -16.92
C ALA A 47 2.42 3.32 -16.80
N GLY A 48 2.86 3.73 -15.62
CA GLY A 48 3.44 5.05 -15.41
C GLY A 48 4.78 5.16 -16.16
N VAL A 49 5.22 6.40 -16.39
CA VAL A 49 6.53 6.68 -16.98
C VAL A 49 7.61 5.93 -16.18
N ASP A 50 8.47 5.21 -16.91
CA ASP A 50 9.57 4.39 -16.39
C ASP A 50 9.16 3.24 -15.45
N ILE A 51 7.87 2.95 -15.25
CA ILE A 51 7.42 1.82 -14.42
C ILE A 51 7.59 0.49 -15.15
N ALA A 52 7.17 0.44 -16.43
CA ALA A 52 7.18 -0.77 -17.24
C ALA A 52 8.60 -1.32 -17.49
N ASP A 53 9.63 -0.47 -17.42
CA ASP A 53 11.03 -0.88 -17.63
C ASP A 53 11.55 -1.79 -16.53
N PHE A 54 10.93 -1.75 -15.34
CA PHE A 54 11.39 -2.49 -14.14
C PHE A 54 10.32 -3.39 -13.53
N PHE A 55 9.04 -3.14 -13.81
CA PHE A 55 7.92 -3.82 -13.15
C PHE A 55 6.83 -4.20 -14.13
N GLU A 56 6.43 -5.46 -14.06
CA GLU A 56 5.22 -5.94 -14.73
C GLU A 56 3.97 -5.51 -13.95
N GLY A 57 2.86 -5.31 -14.67
CA GLY A 57 1.57 -4.95 -14.11
C GLY A 57 0.95 -6.05 -13.22
N PRO A 58 -0.27 -5.82 -12.71
CA PRO A 58 -1.23 -4.81 -13.15
C PRO A 58 -0.87 -3.39 -12.71
N TYR A 59 -1.25 -2.40 -13.51
CA TYR A 59 -1.11 -0.97 -13.20
C TYR A 59 -2.48 -0.34 -12.92
N ARG A 60 -2.50 0.61 -11.97
CA ARG A 60 -3.71 1.15 -11.38
C ARG A 60 -3.64 2.67 -11.22
N SER A 61 -4.80 3.30 -11.28
CA SER A 61 -5.02 4.73 -11.10
C SER A 61 -6.02 5.01 -9.99
N TRP A 62 -5.75 6.06 -9.21
CA TRP A 62 -6.71 6.64 -8.27
C TRP A 62 -7.71 7.57 -8.96
N MET A 63 -7.37 8.03 -10.16
CA MET A 63 -8.22 8.91 -10.96
C MET A 63 -9.14 8.06 -11.82
N ALA A 64 -10.42 8.43 -11.85
CA ALA A 64 -11.37 7.84 -12.79
C ALA A 64 -10.90 8.13 -14.24
N PRO A 65 -11.13 7.21 -15.19
CA PRO A 65 -10.78 7.46 -16.59
C PRO A 65 -11.51 8.71 -17.13
N GLY A 66 -10.77 9.64 -17.74
CA GLY A 66 -11.29 10.90 -18.27
C GLY A 66 -11.53 11.97 -17.19
N ASP A 67 -12.34 12.98 -17.49
CA ASP A 67 -12.72 14.04 -16.53
C ASP A 67 -13.87 13.61 -15.59
N ALA A 68 -14.00 12.30 -15.37
CA ALA A 68 -15.06 11.73 -14.55
C ALA A 68 -14.79 11.97 -13.05
N ASP A 69 -15.87 12.08 -12.27
CA ASP A 69 -15.77 12.22 -10.82
C ASP A 69 -15.17 10.96 -10.15
N ASN A 70 -14.39 11.19 -9.09
CA ASN A 70 -13.66 10.20 -8.32
C ASN A 70 -14.49 9.54 -7.20
N ALA A 71 -15.82 9.62 -7.24
CA ALA A 71 -16.71 9.06 -6.21
C ALA A 71 -16.41 7.59 -5.89
N ARG A 72 -16.11 6.76 -6.90
CA ARG A 72 -15.71 5.36 -6.71
C ARG A 72 -14.42 5.22 -5.90
N THR A 73 -13.44 6.09 -6.15
CA THR A 73 -12.17 6.10 -5.43
C THR A 73 -12.37 6.47 -3.97
N TRP A 74 -13.16 7.52 -3.70
CA TRP A 74 -13.48 7.94 -2.33
C TRP A 74 -14.21 6.85 -1.56
N ALA A 75 -15.28 6.29 -2.13
CA ALA A 75 -16.04 5.20 -1.51
C ALA A 75 -15.15 3.97 -1.22
N PHE A 76 -14.21 3.66 -2.12
CA PHE A 76 -13.25 2.59 -1.90
C PHE A 76 -12.29 2.87 -0.73
N LEU A 77 -11.71 4.07 -0.66
CA LEU A 77 -10.82 4.45 0.44
C LEU A 77 -11.55 4.49 1.78
N ASP A 78 -12.78 5.01 1.82
CA ASP A 78 -13.62 5.02 3.02
C ASP A 78 -13.89 3.59 3.51
N ALA A 79 -14.18 2.65 2.60
CA ALA A 79 -14.36 1.25 2.95
C ALA A 79 -13.07 0.63 3.53
N ILE A 80 -11.89 0.91 2.95
CA ILE A 80 -10.61 0.46 3.48
C ILE A 80 -10.35 1.03 4.88
N VAL A 81 -10.60 2.32 5.10
CA VAL A 81 -10.42 2.96 6.41
C VAL A 81 -11.40 2.36 7.43
N ALA A 82 -12.65 2.13 7.05
CA ALA A 82 -13.64 1.49 7.93
C ALA A 82 -13.25 0.05 8.30
N GLU A 83 -12.72 -0.74 7.36
CA GLU A 83 -12.32 -2.13 7.59
C GLU A 83 -10.99 -2.25 8.35
N ARG A 84 -10.00 -1.42 8.00
CA ARG A 84 -8.59 -1.60 8.38
C ARG A 84 -7.99 -0.45 9.16
N GLY A 85 -8.76 0.59 9.45
CA GLY A 85 -8.32 1.80 10.15
C GLY A 85 -7.96 1.58 11.63
N PRO A 86 -7.89 2.68 12.40
CA PRO A 86 -7.52 2.66 13.81
C PRO A 86 -8.39 1.69 14.63
N GLY A 87 -7.76 0.94 15.54
CA GLY A 87 -8.45 -0.02 16.42
C GLY A 87 -8.83 -1.36 15.77
N LYS A 88 -8.71 -1.50 14.44
CA LYS A 88 -8.98 -2.78 13.76
C LYS A 88 -7.77 -3.72 13.81
N PRO A 89 -7.94 -5.04 13.98
CA PRO A 89 -6.82 -5.98 13.98
C PRO A 89 -6.07 -5.98 12.64
N CYS A 90 -4.75 -6.12 12.67
CA CYS A 90 -3.93 -6.33 11.47
C CYS A 90 -3.80 -7.85 11.26
N GLY A 91 -3.99 -8.35 10.03
CA GLY A 91 -3.77 -9.75 9.68
C GLY A 91 -2.36 -10.20 10.12
N ARG A 92 -2.32 -11.29 10.91
CA ARG A 92 -1.15 -11.86 11.62
C ARG A 92 0.20 -11.22 11.28
N ARG A 93 0.83 -10.54 12.26
CA ARG A 93 2.28 -10.29 12.21
C ARG A 93 2.99 -11.63 12.01
N ARG A 94 3.94 -11.69 11.07
CA ARG A 94 4.99 -12.71 11.16
C ARG A 94 5.58 -12.61 12.57
N PRO A 95 5.78 -13.73 13.30
CA PRO A 95 6.40 -13.67 14.60
C PRO A 95 7.72 -12.93 14.47
N ARG A 96 7.97 -11.99 15.40
CA ARG A 96 9.26 -11.32 15.51
C ARG A 96 10.30 -12.44 15.59
N ALA A 97 11.15 -12.60 14.58
CA ALA A 97 12.38 -13.35 14.78
C ALA A 97 13.08 -12.67 15.97
N ALA A 98 13.29 -13.41 17.06
CA ALA A 98 14.05 -12.91 18.19
C ALA A 98 15.39 -12.44 17.63
N SER A 99 15.60 -11.12 17.62
CA SER A 99 16.87 -10.54 17.26
C SER A 99 17.86 -10.99 18.33
N ALA A 100 18.61 -12.05 18.03
CA ALA A 100 19.88 -12.30 18.69
C ALA A 100 20.75 -11.08 18.37
N ARG A 101 21.08 -10.31 19.40
CA ARG A 101 22.16 -9.34 19.34
C ARG A 101 23.46 -10.14 19.23
N PRO A 102 24.31 -9.96 18.21
CA PRO A 102 25.69 -10.40 18.32
C PRO A 102 26.38 -9.57 19.42
N CYS A 103 27.19 -10.25 20.24
CA CYS A 103 28.14 -9.62 21.15
C CYS A 103 29.06 -8.64 20.42
#